data_AF-A0A2P6SHW0-F1
#
_entry.id   AF-A0A2P6SHW0-F1
#
_cell.length_a   1.000
_cell.length_b   1.000
_cell.length_c   1.000
_cell.angle_alpha   90.00
_cell.angle_beta   90.00
_cell.angle_gamma   90.00
#
_symmetry.space_group_name_H-M   'P 1'
#
loop_
_entity.id
_entity.type
_entity.pdbx_description
1 polymer ?
#
loop_
_entity_poly.entity_id
_entity_poly.type
_entity_poly.pdbx_seq_one_letter_code
_entity_poly.pdbx_strand_id
1 'polypeptide(L)'
;MWEQSENPDAISRSDIWIHAYEAKKKKGSEEVVEDPEIVKQVKQKRAEQEPSQTPSLKDDAVAQVLGPDPRGRVRGLGFGAVPSKLEYQTKVGSKVANLEKQVSNQAQNMVSQSQEIERLKEVVATLLARSEKERNNHVSL
;
A
#
# COMPACT_ATOMS: atom_id res chain seq x y z
N MET A 1 1.60 26.67 8.66
CA MET A 1 2.32 25.83 7.68
C MET A 1 2.20 24.41 8.19
N TRP A 2 1.54 23.50 7.47
CA TRP A 2 1.47 22.10 7.89
C TRP A 2 2.77 21.44 7.47
N GLU A 3 3.54 20.89 8.42
CA GLU A 3 4.66 20.02 8.10
C GLU A 3 4.08 18.77 7.43
N GLN A 4 4.35 18.61 6.13
CA GLN A 4 4.05 17.37 5.44
C GLN A 4 5.04 16.33 5.96
N SER A 5 4.53 15.24 6.53
CA SER A 5 5.35 14.08 6.87
C SER A 5 6.05 13.59 5.60
N GLU A 6 7.36 13.29 5.70
CA GLU A 6 8.13 12.64 4.64
C GLU A 6 7.51 11.29 4.25
N ASN A 7 6.70 10.69 5.11
CA ASN A 7 5.97 9.45 4.84
C ASN A 7 4.50 9.58 5.32
N PRO A 8 3.56 10.02 4.46
CA PRO A 8 2.17 10.21 4.85
C PRO A 8 1.48 8.90 5.27
N ASP A 9 1.94 7.75 4.75
CA ASP A 9 1.42 6.42 5.11
C ASP A 9 1.88 5.93 6.49
N ALA A 10 2.87 6.60 7.11
CA ALA A 10 3.34 6.25 8.45
C ALA A 10 2.45 6.82 9.57
N ILE A 11 1.61 7.81 9.26
CA ILE A 11 0.72 8.44 10.25
C ILE A 11 -0.52 7.55 10.42
N SER A 12 -0.70 6.99 11.60
CA SER A 12 -1.92 6.24 11.93
C SER A 12 -3.05 7.14 12.38
N ARG A 13 -4.25 6.56 12.38
CA ARG A 13 -5.43 7.11 13.06
C ARG A 13 -5.16 7.48 14.53
N SER A 14 -4.39 6.66 15.24
CA SER A 14 -4.06 6.89 16.65
C SER A 14 -3.22 8.16 16.82
N ASP A 15 -2.28 8.41 15.91
CA ASP A 15 -1.46 9.63 15.93
C ASP A 15 -2.32 10.86 15.65
N ILE A 16 -3.24 10.77 14.68
CA ILE A 16 -4.18 11.86 14.37
C ILE A 16 -5.08 12.15 15.56
N TRP A 17 -5.59 11.11 16.24
CA TRP A 17 -6.43 11.28 17.43
C TRP A 17 -5.66 11.94 18.58
N ILE A 18 -4.43 11.51 18.86
CA ILE A 18 -3.55 12.11 19.88
C ILE A 18 -3.28 13.59 19.54
N HIS A 19 -2.92 13.89 18.29
CA HIS A 19 -2.66 15.27 17.86
C HIS A 19 -3.90 16.16 17.97
N ALA A 20 -5.08 15.64 17.61
CA ALA A 20 -6.34 16.37 17.74
C ALA A 20 -6.65 16.73 19.20
N TYR A 21 -6.41 15.79 20.13
CA TYR A 21 -6.54 16.05 21.56
C TYR A 21 -5.57 17.13 22.04
N GLU A 22 -4.29 17.02 21.70
CA GLU A 22 -3.27 18.00 22.12
C GLU A 22 -3.54 19.40 21.56
N ALA A 23 -4.01 19.49 20.31
CA ALA A 23 -4.41 20.75 19.70
C ALA A 23 -5.59 21.41 20.41
N LYS A 24 -6.58 20.63 20.86
CA LYS A 24 -7.70 21.15 21.68
C LYS A 24 -7.22 21.67 23.03
N LYS A 25 -6.33 20.91 23.71
CA LYS A 25 -5.75 21.32 24.99
C LYS A 25 -4.97 22.64 24.88
N LYS A 26 -4.14 22.81 23.84
CA LYS A 26 -3.38 24.04 23.60
C LYS A 26 -4.25 25.26 23.32
N LYS A 27 -5.44 25.06 22.74
CA LYS A 27 -6.39 26.15 22.45
C LYS A 27 -7.20 26.62 23.67
N GLY A 28 -6.99 26.03 24.85
CA GLY A 28 -7.70 26.43 26.06
C GLY A 28 -9.21 26.16 26.00
N SER A 29 -9.63 25.20 25.18
CA SER A 29 -11.03 24.77 25.13
C SER A 29 -11.41 24.21 26.51
N GLU A 30 -12.36 24.84 27.20
CA GLU A 30 -12.94 24.32 28.47
C GLU A 30 -13.67 22.98 28.28
N GLU A 31 -13.85 22.56 27.04
CA GLU A 31 -14.45 21.30 26.61
C GLU A 31 -13.37 20.24 26.30
N VAL A 32 -12.36 20.08 27.18
CA VAL A 32 -11.53 18.88 27.14
C VAL A 32 -12.35 17.72 27.70
N VAL A 33 -13.14 17.09 26.83
CA VAL A 33 -14.07 16.01 27.17
C VAL A 33 -13.35 14.72 27.59
N GLU A 34 -12.10 14.54 27.20
CA GLU A 34 -11.35 13.29 27.37
C GLU A 34 -10.36 13.39 28.53
N ASP A 35 -10.41 12.41 29.44
CA ASP A 35 -9.53 12.33 30.61
C ASP A 35 -8.05 12.23 30.17
N PRO A 36 -7.12 13.04 30.74
CA PRO A 36 -5.69 12.93 30.43
C PRO A 36 -5.12 11.51 30.60
N GLU A 37 -5.68 10.68 31.47
CA GLU A 37 -5.23 9.30 31.66
C GLU A 37 -5.57 8.40 30.45
N ILE A 38 -6.70 8.65 29.78
CA ILE A 38 -7.07 7.93 28.53
C ILE A 38 -6.02 8.17 27.46
N VAL A 39 -5.57 9.42 27.29
CA VAL A 39 -4.58 9.78 26.27
C VAL A 39 -3.24 9.12 26.55
N LYS A 40 -2.87 9.01 27.83
CA LYS A 40 -1.66 8.29 28.25
C LYS A 40 -1.76 6.79 27.91
N GLN A 41 -2.90 6.16 28.16
CA GLN A 41 -3.14 4.77 27.78
C GLN A 41 -3.08 4.57 26.26
N VAL A 42 -3.68 5.47 25.46
CA VAL A 42 -3.62 5.40 24.00
C VAL A 42 -2.18 5.56 23.51
N LYS A 43 -1.41 6.49 24.06
CA LYS A 43 0.02 6.65 23.73
C LYS A 43 0.83 5.40 24.04
N GLN A 44 0.59 4.77 25.20
CA GLN A 44 1.24 3.52 25.55
C GLN A 44 0.88 2.40 24.56
N LYS A 45 -0.41 2.19 24.29
CA LYS A 45 -0.88 1.19 23.32
C LYS A 45 -0.36 1.44 21.91
N ARG A 46 -0.20 2.70 21.52
CA ARG A 46 0.40 3.09 20.24
C ARG A 46 1.89 2.77 20.18
N ALA A 47 2.63 2.96 21.27
CA ALA A 47 4.04 2.59 21.35
C ALA A 47 4.25 1.06 21.40
N GLU A 48 3.29 0.31 21.96
CA GLU A 48 3.26 -1.16 21.93
C GLU A 48 2.90 -1.73 20.55
N GLN A 49 2.37 -0.92 19.63
CA GLN A 49 2.05 -1.37 18.28
C GLN A 49 3.27 -1.39 17.37
N GLU A 50 3.52 -2.55 16.77
CA GLU A 50 4.58 -2.72 15.78
C GLU A 50 4.36 -1.79 14.57
N PRO A 51 5.36 -1.02 14.14
CA PRO A 51 5.23 -0.06 13.03
C PRO A 51 4.96 -0.72 11.68
N SER A 52 5.19 -2.03 11.56
CA SER A 52 4.93 -2.81 10.35
C SER A 52 3.48 -3.26 10.19
N GLN A 53 2.66 -3.12 11.24
CA GLN A 53 1.25 -3.47 11.20
C GLN A 53 0.42 -2.21 11.04
N THR A 54 -0.38 -2.13 9.98
CA THR A 54 -1.50 -1.20 9.93
C THR A 54 -2.63 -1.81 10.77
N PRO A 55 -2.86 -1.34 12.01
CA PRO A 55 -3.85 -1.96 12.86
C PRO A 55 -5.23 -1.78 12.24
N SER A 56 -6.08 -2.79 12.37
CA SER A 56 -7.47 -2.68 11.96
C SER A 56 -8.14 -1.56 12.78
N LEU A 57 -9.17 -0.91 12.22
CA LEU A 57 -9.94 0.12 12.95
C LEU A 57 -10.54 -0.40 14.27
N LYS A 58 -10.66 -1.73 14.43
CA LYS A 58 -11.21 -2.39 15.61
C LYS A 58 -10.16 -2.70 16.67
N ASP A 59 -8.90 -2.82 16.28
CA ASP A 59 -7.82 -3.32 17.15
C ASP A 59 -6.72 -2.27 17.39
N ASP A 60 -6.85 -1.06 16.84
CA ASP A 60 -5.89 0.00 17.05
C ASP A 60 -5.92 0.56 18.49
N ALA A 61 -4.94 1.42 18.82
CA ALA A 61 -4.74 1.87 20.20
C ALA A 61 -5.94 2.67 20.73
N VAL A 62 -6.58 3.44 19.85
CA VAL A 62 -7.79 4.21 20.17
C VAL A 62 -8.96 3.27 20.45
N ALA A 63 -9.17 2.23 19.63
CA ALA A 63 -10.25 1.27 19.81
C ALA A 63 -10.05 0.39 21.05
N GLN A 64 -8.80 0.04 21.39
CA GLN A 64 -8.50 -0.73 22.60
C GLN A 64 -8.83 0.03 23.89
N VAL A 65 -8.61 1.35 23.91
CA VAL A 65 -8.83 2.18 25.11
C VAL A 65 -10.24 2.73 25.19
N LEU A 66 -10.77 3.26 24.07
CA LEU A 66 -12.10 3.90 24.03
C LEU A 66 -13.23 2.94 23.62
N GLY A 67 -12.89 1.71 23.26
CA GLY A 67 -13.83 0.77 22.66
C GLY A 67 -14.13 1.07 21.18
N PRO A 68 -15.06 0.31 20.58
CA PRO A 68 -15.40 0.43 19.17
C PRO A 68 -15.90 1.83 18.80
N ASP A 69 -15.75 2.18 17.52
CA ASP A 69 -16.23 3.46 17.01
C ASP A 69 -17.75 3.60 17.09
N PRO A 70 -18.26 4.84 17.30
CA PRO A 70 -19.68 5.11 17.23
C PRO A 70 -20.23 4.76 15.83
N ARG A 71 -21.49 4.32 15.78
CA ARG A 71 -22.14 4.03 14.49
C ARG A 71 -22.06 5.23 13.56
N GLY A 72 -21.62 4.98 12.32
CA GLY A 72 -21.58 5.98 11.25
C GLY A 72 -20.44 6.98 11.32
N ARG A 73 -19.50 6.89 12.28
CA ARG A 73 -18.37 7.83 12.38
C ARG A 73 -17.10 7.13 12.86
N VAL A 74 -15.98 7.42 12.22
CA VAL A 74 -14.66 6.94 12.66
C VAL A 74 -13.94 8.05 13.43
N ARG A 75 -13.51 7.77 14.67
CA ARG A 75 -12.71 8.71 15.46
C ARG A 75 -11.37 8.98 14.78
N GLY A 76 -10.82 10.18 14.95
CA GLY A 76 -9.48 10.52 14.45
C GLY A 76 -9.34 10.65 12.92
N LEU A 77 -10.41 10.53 12.13
CA LEU A 77 -10.35 10.72 10.66
C LEU A 77 -11.10 11.96 10.15
N GLY A 78 -11.86 12.65 11.00
CA GLY A 78 -12.59 13.87 10.65
C GLY A 78 -13.64 13.68 9.53
N PHE A 79 -14.24 14.79 9.09
CA PHE A 79 -15.05 14.91 7.85
C PHE A 79 -16.16 13.85 7.60
N GLY A 80 -16.70 13.24 8.65
CA GLY A 80 -17.75 12.22 8.50
C GLY A 80 -17.25 10.94 7.84
N ALA A 81 -15.98 10.56 8.03
CA ALA A 81 -15.48 9.25 7.62
C ALA A 81 -16.33 8.14 8.28
N VAL A 82 -16.83 7.22 7.46
CA VAL A 82 -17.67 6.09 7.87
C VAL A 82 -16.87 4.79 7.68
N PRO A 83 -16.98 3.80 8.57
CA PRO A 83 -16.24 2.53 8.44
C PRO A 83 -16.40 1.87 7.06
N SER A 84 -17.62 1.83 6.50
CA SER A 84 -17.89 1.23 5.20
C SER A 84 -17.14 1.91 4.04
N LYS A 85 -16.97 3.24 4.11
CA LYS A 85 -16.24 4.00 3.10
C LYS A 85 -14.74 3.70 3.17
N LEU A 86 -14.19 3.57 4.37
CA LEU A 86 -12.81 3.17 4.60
C LEU A 86 -12.55 1.75 4.10
N GLU A 87 -13.40 0.80 4.47
CA GLU A 87 -13.28 -0.58 3.99
C GLU A 87 -13.31 -0.67 2.46
N TYR A 88 -14.21 0.09 1.82
CA TYR A 88 -14.27 0.17 0.37
C TYR A 88 -12.96 0.74 -0.22
N GLN A 89 -12.45 1.85 0.32
CA GLN A 89 -11.19 2.44 -0.14
C GLN A 89 -10.00 1.49 0.02
N THR A 90 -9.88 0.81 1.15
CA THR A 90 -8.83 -0.19 1.38
C THR A 90 -8.93 -1.34 0.37
N LYS A 91 -10.14 -1.86 0.12
CA LYS A 91 -10.36 -2.91 -0.88
C LYS A 91 -9.96 -2.44 -2.28
N VAL A 92 -10.40 -1.26 -2.69
CA VAL A 92 -10.06 -0.68 -3.99
C VAL A 92 -8.54 -0.49 -4.12
N GLY A 93 -7.89 0.11 -3.12
CA GLY A 93 -6.44 0.30 -3.11
C GLY A 93 -5.67 -1.02 -3.25
N SER A 94 -6.06 -2.04 -2.48
CA SER A 94 -5.44 -3.37 -2.58
C SER A 94 -5.63 -4.01 -3.96
N LYS A 95 -6.80 -3.83 -4.58
CA LYS A 95 -7.09 -4.34 -5.92
C LYS A 95 -6.25 -3.62 -6.98
N VAL A 96 -6.12 -2.30 -6.87
CA VAL A 96 -5.28 -1.48 -7.78
C VAL A 96 -3.82 -1.92 -7.67
N ALA A 97 -3.26 -2.01 -6.47
CA ALA A 97 -1.88 -2.46 -6.27
C ALA A 97 -1.61 -3.86 -6.85
N ASN A 98 -2.56 -4.78 -6.68
CA ASN A 98 -2.47 -6.12 -7.27
C ASN A 98 -2.51 -6.08 -8.80
N LEU A 99 -3.39 -5.27 -9.40
CA LEU A 99 -3.48 -5.11 -10.84
C LEU A 99 -2.21 -4.46 -11.41
N GLU A 100 -1.67 -3.43 -10.76
CA GLU A 100 -0.41 -2.79 -11.15
C GLU A 100 0.74 -3.80 -11.15
N LYS A 101 0.84 -4.64 -10.12
CA LYS A 101 1.83 -5.73 -10.06
C LYS A 101 1.65 -6.75 -11.18
N GLN A 102 0.41 -7.13 -11.48
CA GLN A 102 0.13 -8.05 -12.60
C GLN A 102 0.53 -7.45 -13.95
N VAL A 103 0.20 -6.18 -14.20
CA VAL A 103 0.57 -5.48 -15.43
C VAL A 103 2.09 -5.36 -15.55
N SER A 104 2.78 -5.03 -14.46
CA SER A 104 4.25 -4.96 -14.44
C SER A 104 4.90 -6.31 -14.78
N ASN A 105 4.43 -7.38 -14.14
CA ASN A 105 4.91 -8.74 -14.43
C ASN A 105 4.62 -9.15 -15.88
N GLN A 106 3.43 -8.83 -16.40
CA GLN A 106 3.06 -9.13 -17.77
C GLN A 106 3.94 -8.38 -18.76
N ALA A 107 4.26 -7.11 -18.51
CA ALA A 107 5.17 -6.33 -19.34
C ALA A 107 6.57 -6.96 -19.36
N GLN A 108 7.10 -7.38 -18.20
CA GLN A 108 8.39 -8.06 -18.12
C GLN A 108 8.40 -9.38 -18.89
N ASN A 109 7.32 -10.17 -18.78
CA ASN A 109 7.17 -11.42 -19.52
C ASN A 109 7.10 -11.21 -21.04
N MET A 110 6.41 -10.17 -21.51
CA MET A 110 6.37 -9.87 -22.95
C MET A 110 7.75 -9.48 -23.48
N VAL A 111 8.54 -8.75 -22.70
CA VAL A 111 9.92 -8.38 -23.07
C VAL A 111 10.81 -9.63 -23.15
N SER A 112 10.75 -10.52 -22.16
CA SER A 112 11.56 -11.75 -22.18
C SER A 112 11.17 -12.67 -23.34
N GLN A 113 9.87 -12.84 -23.60
CA GLN A 113 9.38 -13.61 -24.75
C GLN A 113 9.83 -13.00 -26.08
N SER A 114 9.81 -11.67 -26.20
CA SER A 114 10.26 -10.99 -27.42
C SER A 114 11.75 -11.24 -27.70
N GLN A 115 12.59 -11.20 -26.65
CA GLN A 115 14.02 -11.52 -26.76
C GLN A 115 14.26 -12.99 -27.14
N GLU A 116 13.47 -13.91 -26.60
CA GLU A 116 13.58 -15.33 -26.92
C GLU A 116 13.17 -15.62 -28.38
N ILE A 117 12.11 -14.97 -28.85
CA ILE A 117 11.69 -15.02 -30.27
C ILE A 117 12.81 -14.49 -31.18
N GLU A 118 13.48 -13.40 -30.79
CA GLU A 118 14.58 -12.84 -31.57
C GLU A 118 15.77 -13.80 -31.67
N ARG A 119 16.17 -14.42 -30.55
CA ARG A 119 17.21 -15.47 -30.55
C ARG A 119 16.83 -16.67 -31.40
N LEU A 120 15.57 -17.13 -31.33
CA LEU A 120 15.10 -18.23 -32.16
C LEU A 120 15.14 -17.89 -33.64
N LYS A 121 14.82 -16.65 -34.03
CA LYS A 121 14.95 -16.18 -35.42
C LYS A 121 16.39 -16.24 -35.90
N GLU A 122 17.36 -15.82 -35.08
CA GLU A 122 18.79 -15.91 -35.40
C GLU A 122 19.23 -17.37 -35.60
N VAL A 123 18.86 -18.26 -34.68
CA VAL A 123 19.19 -19.69 -34.79
C VAL A 123 18.60 -20.29 -36.08
N VAL A 124 17.34 -20.01 -36.40
CA VAL A 124 16.72 -20.49 -37.64
C VAL A 124 17.46 -19.96 -38.88
N ALA A 125 17.81 -18.67 -38.90
CA ALA A 125 18.57 -18.09 -40.02
C ALA A 125 19.93 -18.78 -40.21
N THR A 126 20.65 -19.06 -39.13
CA THR A 126 21.95 -19.76 -39.21
C THR A 126 21.82 -21.20 -39.71
N LEU A 127 20.78 -21.93 -39.28
CA LEU A 127 20.53 -23.30 -39.73
C LEU A 127 20.13 -23.35 -41.22
N LEU A 128 19.31 -22.40 -41.67
CA LEU A 128 18.94 -22.29 -43.08
C LEU A 128 20.17 -22.04 -43.96
N ALA A 129 21.00 -21.05 -43.59
CA ALA A 129 22.25 -20.75 -44.30
C ALA A 129 23.21 -21.95 -44.34
N ARG A 130 23.30 -22.71 -43.25
CA ARG A 130 24.09 -23.96 -43.20
C ARG A 130 23.54 -25.02 -44.17
N SER A 131 22.22 -25.23 -44.17
CA SER A 131 21.57 -26.23 -45.04
C SER A 131 21.72 -25.90 -46.54
N GLU A 132 21.71 -24.60 -46.90
CA GLU A 132 21.93 -24.15 -48.27
C GLU A 132 23.36 -24.43 -48.73
N LYS A 133 24.34 -24.17 -47.87
CA LYS A 133 25.75 -24.45 -48.14
C LYS A 133 26.01 -25.95 -48.33
N GLU A 134 25.41 -26.79 -47.48
CA GLU A 134 25.51 -28.25 -47.58
C GLU A 134 24.87 -28.78 -48.88
N ARG A 135 23.70 -28.25 -49.29
CA ARG A 135 23.08 -28.60 -50.59
C ARG A 135 23.93 -28.22 -51.79
N ASN A 136 24.49 -27.01 -51.82
CA ASN A 136 25.28 -26.52 -52.96
C ASN A 136 26.58 -27.32 -53.15
N ASN A 137 27.19 -27.79 -52.06
CA ASN A 137 28.38 -28.65 -52.11
C ASN A 137 28.07 -30.04 -52.68
N HIS A 138 26.87 -30.58 -52.45
CA HIS A 138 26.50 -31.93 -52.88
C HIS A 138 26.10 -32.02 -54.37
N VAL A 139 25.72 -30.89 -54.98
CA VAL A 139 25.35 -30.78 -56.41
C VAL A 139 26.57 -30.54 -57.30
N SER A 140 27.73 -30.18 -56.72
CA SER A 140 28.95 -29.83 -57.46
C SER A 140 30.00 -30.95 -57.53
N LEU A 141 29.65 -32.18 -57.14
CA LEU A 141 30.46 -33.41 -57.24
C LEU A 141 29.78 -34.40 -58.19
#